data_AF-A0A1M2VSN2-F1
#
_entry.id   AF-A0A1M2VSN2-F1
#
_cell.length_a   1.000
_cell.length_b   1.000
_cell.length_c   1.000
_cell.angle_alpha   90.00
_cell.angle_beta   90.00
_cell.angle_gamma   90.00
#
_symmetry.space_group_name_H-M   'P 1'
#
loop_
_entity.id
_entity.type
_entity.pdbx_description
1 polymer ?
#
loop_
_entity_poly.entity_id
_entity_poly.type
_entity_poly.pdbx_seq_one_letter_code
_entity_poly.pdbx_strand_id
1 'polypeptide(L)'
;MPLFGKSDTFSENPDVRQVEKMIAKEAREDQKNLDHTIKDLSGAEKTHNQSIKTADKAQHALDKAVENEHKAAKALNRAVHNHDAAISNEQNAEKTVQIKQQHETRLEQDLEQKRRHLNELQQRKAQNDQLRETKLSQIHAQAAAAADARSASFDNNGQRATVGGAPPATAAGAPSAPVTGAGGALKA
;
A
#
# COMPACT_ATOMS: atom_id res chain seq x y z
N MET A 1 66.05 -59.87 -6.46
CA MET A 1 67.27 -60.66 -6.24
C MET A 1 66.87 -62.00 -5.63
N PRO A 2 67.14 -63.13 -6.28
CA PRO A 2 66.78 -64.46 -5.79
C PRO A 2 67.82 -64.92 -4.75
N LEU A 3 67.47 -64.78 -3.46
CA LEU A 3 68.37 -65.10 -2.33
C LEU A 3 68.15 -66.51 -1.76
N PHE A 4 67.58 -67.44 -2.53
CA PHE A 4 67.52 -68.85 -2.18
C PHE A 4 68.30 -69.65 -3.21
N GLY A 5 69.56 -69.89 -2.84
CA GLY A 5 70.46 -70.77 -3.58
C GLY A 5 69.82 -72.14 -3.79
N LYS A 6 70.02 -72.66 -5.00
CA LYS A 6 69.75 -74.05 -5.37
C LYS A 6 70.81 -74.93 -4.69
N SER A 7 70.73 -75.11 -3.38
CA SER A 7 71.41 -76.20 -2.69
C SER A 7 70.36 -77.26 -2.38
N ASP A 8 70.28 -78.26 -3.25
CA ASP A 8 69.64 -79.56 -2.97
C ASP A 8 70.40 -80.23 -1.82
N THR A 9 70.23 -79.72 -0.61
CA THR A 9 70.62 -80.41 0.63
C THR A 9 69.35 -80.82 1.33
N PHE A 10 68.49 -81.54 0.62
CA PHE A 10 67.54 -82.38 1.31
C PHE A 10 68.35 -83.46 2.02
N SER A 11 68.14 -83.62 3.33
CA SER A 11 68.82 -84.66 4.11
C SER A 11 68.72 -86.04 3.44
N GLU A 12 69.78 -86.84 3.51
CA GLU A 12 69.81 -88.24 2.99
C GLU A 12 68.80 -89.15 3.72
N ASN A 13 68.34 -88.77 4.92
CA ASN A 13 67.29 -89.49 5.63
C ASN A 13 65.90 -89.21 5.02
N PRO A 14 65.14 -90.24 4.61
CA PRO A 14 63.85 -90.07 3.93
C PRO A 14 62.81 -89.35 4.78
N ASP A 15 62.83 -89.53 6.10
CA ASP A 15 61.91 -88.88 7.03
C ASP A 15 62.17 -87.37 7.14
N VAL A 16 63.44 -86.96 7.25
CA VAL A 16 63.83 -85.54 7.32
C VAL A 16 63.42 -84.81 6.02
N ARG A 17 63.59 -85.47 4.87
CA ARG A 17 63.19 -84.93 3.56
C ARG A 17 61.68 -84.72 3.42
N GLN A 18 60.85 -85.53 4.08
CA GLN A 18 59.40 -85.31 4.11
C GLN A 18 59.03 -84.08 4.95
N VAL A 19 59.66 -83.93 6.13
CA VAL A 19 59.45 -82.79 7.01
C VAL A 19 59.87 -81.49 6.31
N GLU A 20 61.04 -81.45 5.66
CA GLU A 20 61.51 -80.28 4.90
C GLU A 20 60.53 -79.91 3.76
N LYS A 21 59.95 -80.89 3.06
CA LYS A 21 58.92 -80.64 2.04
C LYS A 21 57.63 -80.10 2.65
N MET A 22 57.23 -80.57 3.82
CA MET A 22 56.05 -80.05 4.52
C MET A 22 56.28 -78.59 4.94
N ILE A 23 57.42 -78.27 5.56
CA ILE A 23 57.79 -76.89 5.93
C ILE A 23 57.85 -75.99 4.69
N ALA A 24 58.44 -76.45 3.59
CA ALA A 24 58.49 -75.67 2.36
C ALA A 24 57.10 -75.45 1.72
N LYS A 25 56.15 -76.37 1.91
CA LYS A 25 54.76 -76.19 1.47
C LYS A 25 54.03 -75.20 2.37
N GLU A 26 54.14 -75.37 3.68
CA GLU A 26 53.57 -74.48 4.69
C GLU A 26 54.04 -73.04 4.47
N ALA A 27 55.36 -72.82 4.33
CA ALA A 27 55.91 -71.50 4.04
C ALA A 27 55.38 -70.88 2.72
N ARG A 28 55.10 -71.71 1.70
CA ARG A 28 54.50 -71.23 0.43
C ARG A 28 53.01 -70.92 0.58
N GLU A 29 52.29 -71.66 1.41
CA GLU A 29 50.88 -71.42 1.71
C GLU A 29 50.73 -70.16 2.57
N ASP A 30 51.57 -69.99 3.58
CA ASP A 30 51.62 -68.79 4.41
C ASP A 30 51.93 -67.55 3.59
N GLN A 31 52.92 -67.60 2.69
CA GLN A 31 53.22 -66.48 1.81
C GLN A 31 52.03 -66.12 0.91
N LYS A 32 51.33 -67.10 0.33
CA LYS A 32 50.12 -66.85 -0.47
C LYS A 32 49.02 -66.22 0.37
N ASN A 33 48.78 -66.74 1.58
CA ASN A 33 47.78 -66.20 2.50
C ASN A 33 48.10 -64.75 2.89
N LEU A 34 49.38 -64.45 3.12
CA LEU A 34 49.87 -63.11 3.40
C LEU A 34 49.66 -62.18 2.20
N ASP A 35 50.05 -62.59 0.99
CA ASP A 35 49.87 -61.81 -0.24
C ASP A 35 48.38 -61.53 -0.52
N HIS A 36 47.50 -62.51 -0.29
CA HIS A 36 46.05 -62.34 -0.38
C HIS A 36 45.53 -61.34 0.65
N THR A 37 45.96 -61.46 1.91
CA THR A 37 45.54 -60.56 3.00
C THR A 37 45.99 -59.12 2.73
N ILE A 38 47.21 -58.92 2.22
CA ILE A 38 47.70 -57.58 1.82
C ILE A 38 46.84 -56.99 0.70
N LYS A 39 46.49 -57.81 -0.30
CA LYS A 39 45.65 -57.37 -1.42
C LYS A 39 44.25 -56.98 -0.94
N ASP A 40 43.66 -57.77 -0.06
CA ASP A 40 42.33 -57.52 0.50
C ASP A 40 42.33 -56.26 1.37
N LEU A 41 43.37 -56.07 2.20
CA LEU A 41 43.56 -54.84 2.98
C LEU A 41 43.67 -53.61 2.08
N SER A 42 44.48 -53.67 1.01
CA SER A 42 44.59 -52.57 0.04
C SER A 42 43.27 -52.27 -0.66
N GLY A 43 42.46 -53.30 -0.95
CA GLY A 43 41.10 -53.14 -1.49
C GLY A 43 40.16 -52.47 -0.50
N ALA A 44 40.20 -52.87 0.76
CA ALA A 44 39.42 -52.29 1.85
C ALA A 44 39.76 -50.81 2.07
N GLU A 45 41.06 -50.46 2.08
CA GLU A 45 41.53 -49.07 2.22
C GLU A 45 41.05 -48.17 1.07
N LYS A 46 41.10 -48.67 -0.18
CA LYS A 46 40.59 -47.92 -1.34
C LYS A 46 39.09 -47.68 -1.22
N THR A 47 38.33 -48.70 -0.83
CA THR A 47 36.88 -48.61 -0.64
C THR A 47 36.52 -47.63 0.48
N HIS A 48 37.26 -47.68 1.59
CA HIS A 48 37.11 -46.74 2.71
C HIS A 48 37.39 -45.29 2.26
N ASN A 49 38.48 -45.05 1.52
CA ASN A 49 38.81 -43.72 1.00
C ASN A 49 37.76 -43.21 -0.01
N GLN A 50 37.16 -44.09 -0.81
CA GLN A 50 36.03 -43.72 -1.66
C GLN A 50 34.80 -43.36 -0.83
N SER A 51 34.49 -44.13 0.22
CA SER A 51 33.39 -43.87 1.15
C SER A 51 33.52 -42.50 1.83
N ILE A 52 34.71 -42.14 2.30
CA ILE A 52 34.98 -40.82 2.87
C ILE A 52 34.68 -39.72 1.84
N LYS A 53 35.23 -39.83 0.62
CA LYS A 53 34.98 -38.83 -0.44
C LYS A 53 33.50 -38.71 -0.79
N THR A 54 32.75 -39.81 -0.76
CA THR A 54 31.30 -39.76 -1.00
C THR A 54 30.56 -39.09 0.16
N ALA A 55 30.97 -39.35 1.40
CA ALA A 55 30.41 -38.68 2.57
C ALA A 55 30.68 -37.17 2.55
N ASP A 56 31.91 -36.75 2.23
CA ASP A 56 32.28 -35.33 2.11
C ASP A 56 31.44 -34.62 1.03
N LYS A 57 31.25 -35.25 -0.13
CA LYS A 57 30.39 -34.71 -1.20
C LYS A 57 28.93 -34.60 -0.76
N ALA A 58 28.41 -35.59 -0.04
CA ALA A 58 27.06 -35.58 0.49
C ALA A 58 26.87 -34.47 1.54
N GLN A 59 27.85 -34.28 2.43
CA GLN A 59 27.85 -33.20 3.40
C GLN A 59 27.86 -31.83 2.72
N HIS A 60 28.73 -31.61 1.73
CA HIS A 60 28.75 -30.36 0.98
C HIS A 60 27.41 -30.11 0.24
N ALA A 61 26.80 -31.15 -0.33
CA ALA A 61 25.49 -31.02 -0.97
C ALA A 61 24.40 -30.62 0.03
N LEU A 62 24.42 -31.18 1.24
CA LEU A 62 23.53 -30.83 2.33
C LEU A 62 23.73 -29.37 2.77
N ASP A 63 24.97 -28.91 2.94
CA ASP A 63 25.26 -27.52 3.31
C ASP A 63 24.72 -26.53 2.27
N LYS A 64 24.86 -26.84 0.97
CA LYS A 64 24.27 -26.04 -0.12
C LYS A 64 22.74 -26.03 -0.07
N ALA A 65 22.13 -27.19 0.21
CA ALA A 65 20.69 -27.29 0.31
C ALA A 65 20.14 -26.44 1.46
N VAL A 66 20.80 -26.48 2.63
CA VAL A 66 20.45 -25.66 3.80
C VAL A 66 20.63 -24.16 3.51
N GLU A 67 21.71 -23.76 2.83
CA GLU A 67 21.89 -22.36 2.44
C GLU A 67 20.77 -21.88 1.50
N ASN A 68 20.38 -22.72 0.54
CA ASN A 68 19.29 -22.41 -0.40
C ASN A 68 17.94 -22.33 0.32
N GLU A 69 17.65 -23.26 1.24
CA GLU A 69 16.45 -23.23 2.08
C GLU A 69 16.38 -21.93 2.88
N HIS A 70 17.48 -21.53 3.52
CA HIS A 70 17.53 -20.30 4.30
C HIS A 70 17.33 -19.04 3.43
N LYS A 71 17.90 -19.01 2.22
CA LYS A 71 17.65 -17.93 1.24
C LYS A 71 16.18 -17.88 0.82
N ALA A 72 15.57 -19.04 0.53
CA ALA A 72 14.17 -19.15 0.17
C ALA A 72 13.25 -18.69 1.31
N ALA A 73 13.52 -19.12 2.55
CA ALA A 73 12.78 -18.70 3.73
C ALA A 73 12.84 -17.18 3.94
N LYS A 74 14.01 -16.56 3.77
CA LYS A 74 14.16 -15.10 3.82
C LYS A 74 13.35 -14.39 2.73
N ALA A 75 13.36 -14.91 1.50
CA ALA A 75 12.59 -14.36 0.40
C ALA A 75 11.08 -14.46 0.67
N LEU A 76 10.63 -15.60 1.18
CA LEU A 76 9.23 -15.83 1.55
C LEU A 76 8.80 -14.88 2.67
N ASN A 77 9.60 -14.70 3.72
CA ASN A 77 9.29 -13.76 4.80
C ASN A 77 9.16 -12.31 4.30
N ARG A 78 10.03 -11.90 3.36
CA ARG A 78 9.92 -10.58 2.72
C ARG A 78 8.65 -10.46 1.88
N ALA A 79 8.29 -11.51 1.14
CA ALA A 79 7.09 -11.53 0.33
C ALA A 79 5.82 -11.42 1.20
N VAL A 80 5.76 -12.14 2.33
CA VAL A 80 4.68 -12.05 3.31
C VAL A 80 4.57 -10.63 3.87
N HIS A 81 5.68 -10.06 4.33
CA HIS A 81 5.67 -8.69 4.85
C HIS A 81 5.21 -7.66 3.80
N ASN A 82 5.67 -7.79 2.55
CA ASN A 82 5.24 -6.90 1.47
C ASN A 82 3.75 -7.06 1.14
N HIS A 83 3.24 -8.30 1.18
CA HIS A 83 1.82 -8.58 1.00
C HIS A 83 0.98 -7.95 2.11
N ASP A 84 1.38 -8.08 3.37
CA ASP A 84 0.65 -7.49 4.50
C ASP A 84 0.65 -5.95 4.42
N ALA A 85 1.77 -5.35 4.01
CA ALA A 85 1.86 -3.92 3.74
C ALA A 85 0.93 -3.49 2.59
N ALA A 86 0.83 -4.29 1.52
CA ALA A 86 -0.08 -4.02 0.41
C ALA A 86 -1.55 -4.06 0.83
N ILE A 87 -1.96 -5.07 1.62
CA ILE A 87 -3.32 -5.16 2.17
C ILE A 87 -3.63 -3.95 3.05
N SER A 88 -2.71 -3.54 3.92
CA SER A 88 -2.90 -2.37 4.77
C SER A 88 -3.08 -1.09 3.94
N ASN A 89 -2.28 -0.93 2.88
CA ASN A 89 -2.39 0.20 1.96
C ASN A 89 -3.72 0.20 1.18
N GLU A 90 -4.17 -0.97 0.72
CA GLU A 90 -5.46 -1.15 0.06
C GLU A 90 -6.61 -0.74 0.97
N GLN A 91 -6.67 -1.26 2.20
CA GLN A 91 -7.70 -0.90 3.17
C GLN A 91 -7.71 0.60 3.51
N ASN A 92 -6.54 1.23 3.58
CA ASN A 92 -6.44 2.67 3.83
C ASN A 92 -6.91 3.49 2.61
N ALA A 93 -6.60 3.03 1.40
CA ALA A 93 -7.10 3.64 0.17
C ALA A 93 -8.62 3.52 0.06
N GLU A 94 -9.19 2.35 0.35
CA GLU A 94 -10.65 2.14 0.39
C GLU A 94 -11.35 3.08 1.38
N LYS A 95 -10.84 3.19 2.61
CA LYS A 95 -11.37 4.13 3.61
C LYS A 95 -11.30 5.57 3.11
N THR A 96 -10.20 5.94 2.46
CA THR A 96 -10.03 7.29 1.89
C THR A 96 -11.05 7.57 0.80
N VAL A 97 -11.32 6.59 -0.08
CA VAL A 97 -12.34 6.70 -1.13
C VAL A 97 -13.73 6.86 -0.51
N GLN A 98 -14.07 6.02 0.49
CA GLN A 98 -15.36 6.12 1.18
C GLN A 98 -15.56 7.49 1.84
N ILE A 99 -14.54 8.02 2.51
CA ILE A 99 -14.60 9.37 3.12
C ILE A 99 -14.83 10.44 2.06
N LYS A 100 -14.14 10.36 0.92
CA LYS A 100 -14.31 11.31 -0.18
C LYS A 100 -15.71 11.25 -0.79
N GLN A 101 -16.26 10.05 -1.00
CA GLN A 101 -17.62 9.86 -1.50
C GLN A 101 -18.67 10.42 -0.54
N GLN A 102 -18.50 10.20 0.77
CA GLN A 102 -19.37 10.79 1.78
C GLN A 102 -19.30 12.32 1.77
N HIS A 103 -18.10 12.89 1.60
CA HIS A 103 -17.91 14.33 1.49
C HIS A 103 -18.55 14.91 0.23
N GLU A 104 -18.39 14.24 -0.92
CA GLU A 104 -19.04 14.61 -2.19
C GLU A 104 -20.57 14.62 -2.04
N THR A 105 -21.15 13.57 -1.46
CA THR A 105 -22.60 13.49 -1.19
C THR A 105 -23.09 14.65 -0.33
N ARG A 106 -22.32 15.05 0.71
CA ARG A 106 -22.66 16.20 1.56
C ARG A 106 -22.61 17.52 0.77
N LEU A 107 -21.58 17.71 -0.06
CA LEU A 107 -21.48 18.91 -0.90
C LEU A 107 -22.62 19.00 -1.92
N GLU A 108 -23.03 17.89 -2.50
CA GLU A 108 -24.19 17.84 -3.41
C GLU A 108 -25.47 18.26 -2.69
N GLN A 109 -25.73 17.73 -1.50
CA GLN A 109 -26.87 18.12 -0.68
C GLN A 109 -26.85 19.63 -0.35
N ASP A 110 -25.70 20.17 0.05
CA ASP A 110 -25.54 21.59 0.34
C ASP A 110 -25.78 22.46 -0.91
N LEU A 111 -25.29 22.04 -2.07
CA LEU A 111 -25.52 22.73 -3.35
C LEU A 111 -26.99 22.72 -3.73
N GLU A 112 -27.68 21.60 -3.57
CA GLU A 112 -29.12 21.51 -3.81
C GLU A 112 -29.92 22.42 -2.88
N GLN A 113 -29.59 22.43 -1.58
CA GLN A 113 -30.24 23.31 -0.60
C GLN A 113 -30.06 24.78 -0.98
N LYS A 114 -28.84 25.19 -1.35
CA LYS A 114 -28.55 26.57 -1.79
C LYS A 114 -29.30 26.93 -3.08
N ARG A 115 -29.41 26.00 -4.04
CA ARG A 115 -30.21 26.20 -5.27
C ARG A 115 -31.69 26.40 -4.96
N ARG A 116 -32.27 25.56 -4.09
CA ARG A 116 -33.67 25.71 -3.65
C ARG A 116 -33.90 27.06 -2.97
N HIS A 117 -33.02 27.43 -2.05
CA HIS A 117 -33.09 28.72 -1.36
C HIS A 117 -33.00 29.91 -2.32
N LEU A 118 -32.10 29.86 -3.31
CA LEU A 118 -31.98 30.89 -4.33
C LEU A 118 -33.28 31.00 -5.16
N ASN A 119 -33.85 29.88 -5.60
CA ASN A 119 -35.10 29.86 -6.35
C ASN A 119 -36.27 30.46 -5.56
N GLU A 120 -36.37 30.14 -4.26
CA GLU A 120 -37.37 30.73 -3.36
C GLU A 120 -37.22 32.25 -3.25
N LEU A 121 -35.99 32.74 -3.08
CA LEU A 121 -35.73 34.19 -3.03
C LEU A 121 -36.07 34.88 -4.35
N GLN A 122 -35.76 34.26 -5.50
CA GLN A 122 -36.12 34.79 -6.81
C GLN A 122 -37.64 34.85 -6.99
N GLN A 123 -38.37 33.79 -6.62
CA GLN A 123 -39.83 33.76 -6.70
C GLN A 123 -40.46 34.84 -5.80
N ARG A 124 -39.97 34.96 -4.56
CA ARG A 124 -40.44 35.98 -3.62
C ARG A 124 -40.15 37.40 -4.13
N LYS A 125 -38.98 37.62 -4.74
CA LYS A 125 -38.65 38.90 -5.38
C LYS A 125 -39.62 39.21 -6.51
N ALA A 126 -39.88 38.27 -7.41
CA ALA A 126 -40.80 38.45 -8.53
C ALA A 126 -42.22 38.79 -8.05
N GLN A 127 -42.73 38.10 -7.03
CA GLN A 127 -44.02 38.40 -6.41
C GLN A 127 -44.05 39.81 -5.79
N ASN A 128 -43.00 40.19 -5.05
CA ASN A 128 -42.91 41.53 -4.47
C ASN A 128 -42.81 42.64 -5.53
N ASP A 129 -42.13 42.38 -6.64
CA ASP A 129 -42.04 43.30 -7.78
C ASP A 129 -43.42 43.49 -8.42
N GLN A 130 -44.16 42.40 -8.68
CA GLN A 130 -45.54 42.45 -9.19
C GLN A 130 -46.50 43.20 -8.26
N LEU A 131 -46.38 42.98 -6.93
CA LEU A 131 -47.18 43.71 -5.94
C LEU A 131 -46.85 45.20 -5.92
N ARG A 132 -45.57 45.57 -6.05
CA ARG A 132 -45.14 46.98 -6.16
C ARG A 132 -45.68 47.63 -7.42
N GLU A 133 -45.58 46.96 -8.56
CA GLU A 133 -46.09 47.45 -9.84
C GLU A 133 -47.61 47.63 -9.80
N THR A 134 -48.35 46.67 -9.23
CA THR A 134 -49.81 46.79 -9.03
C THR A 134 -50.16 48.00 -8.16
N LYS A 135 -49.48 48.19 -7.02
CA LYS A 135 -49.70 49.35 -6.15
C LYS A 135 -49.39 50.68 -6.84
N LEU A 136 -48.30 50.75 -7.59
CA LEU A 136 -47.95 51.96 -8.36
C LEU A 136 -49.01 52.27 -9.42
N SER A 137 -49.51 51.25 -10.13
CA SER A 137 -50.59 51.44 -11.10
C SER A 137 -51.88 51.95 -10.47
N GLN A 138 -52.24 51.46 -9.27
CA GLN A 138 -53.41 51.93 -8.52
C GLN A 138 -53.25 53.38 -8.06
N ILE A 139 -52.07 53.74 -7.55
CA ILE A 139 -51.76 55.12 -7.15
C ILE A 139 -51.85 56.06 -8.37
N HIS A 140 -51.31 55.65 -9.52
CA HIS A 140 -51.38 56.44 -10.75
C HIS A 140 -52.83 56.58 -11.24
N ALA A 141 -53.64 55.52 -11.18
CA ALA A 141 -55.05 55.57 -11.54
C ALA A 141 -55.85 56.48 -10.57
N GLN A 142 -55.59 56.40 -9.26
CA GLN A 142 -56.21 57.27 -8.27
C GLN A 142 -55.79 58.74 -8.45
N ALA A 143 -54.51 58.98 -8.73
CA ALA A 143 -53.99 60.33 -8.98
C ALA A 143 -54.59 60.93 -10.26
N ALA A 144 -54.72 60.15 -11.34
CA ALA A 144 -55.40 60.57 -12.56
C ALA A 144 -56.88 60.89 -12.30
N ALA A 145 -57.62 60.00 -11.63
CA ALA A 145 -59.02 60.23 -11.28
C ALA A 145 -59.21 61.47 -10.37
N ALA A 146 -58.29 61.70 -9.42
CA ALA A 146 -58.30 62.89 -8.58
C ALA A 146 -57.96 64.17 -9.36
N ALA A 147 -57.06 64.09 -10.35
CA ALA A 147 -56.76 65.20 -11.25
C ALA A 147 -57.97 65.53 -12.15
N ASP A 148 -58.65 64.53 -12.70
CA ASP A 148 -59.88 64.71 -13.48
C ASP A 148 -61.01 65.32 -12.64
N ALA A 149 -61.21 64.82 -11.41
CA ALA A 149 -62.20 65.39 -10.48
C ALA A 149 -61.86 66.84 -10.09
N ARG A 150 -60.57 67.17 -9.94
CA ARG A 150 -60.12 68.56 -9.71
C ARG A 150 -60.29 69.44 -10.95
N SER A 151 -60.04 68.91 -12.15
CA SER A 151 -60.27 69.62 -13.42
C SER A 151 -61.76 69.95 -13.59
N ALA A 152 -62.64 68.97 -13.34
CA ALA A 152 -64.10 69.17 -13.33
C ALA A 152 -64.57 70.14 -12.22
N SER A 153 -63.84 70.22 -11.11
CA SER A 153 -64.11 71.19 -10.04
C SER A 153 -63.53 72.59 -10.31
N PHE A 154 -62.58 72.74 -11.24
CA PHE A 154 -61.96 74.02 -11.58
C PHE A 154 -62.77 74.85 -12.59
N ASP A 155 -63.74 74.24 -13.27
CA ASP A 155 -64.73 74.98 -14.08
C ASP A 155 -65.80 75.71 -13.25
N ASN A 156 -65.85 75.50 -11.92
CA ASN A 156 -66.88 76.11 -11.05
C ASN A 156 -66.34 76.98 -9.90
N ASN A 157 -65.03 77.22 -9.81
CA ASN A 157 -64.50 78.17 -8.82
C ASN A 157 -63.16 78.75 -9.26
N GLY A 158 -63.21 79.67 -10.23
CA GLY A 158 -62.10 80.57 -10.47
C GLY A 158 -61.95 81.53 -9.28
N GLN A 159 -61.01 81.26 -8.38
CA GLN A 159 -60.16 82.29 -7.75
C GLN A 159 -59.20 81.72 -6.69
N ARG A 160 -57.91 82.06 -6.86
CA ARG A 160 -56.96 82.49 -5.79
C ARG A 160 -56.37 81.34 -4.94
N ALA A 161 -55.10 81.27 -4.52
CA ALA A 161 -53.87 82.06 -4.56
C ALA A 161 -52.75 81.10 -4.06
N THR A 162 -51.62 80.96 -4.75
CA THR A 162 -50.27 81.53 -4.45
C THR A 162 -49.59 81.13 -3.13
N VAL A 163 -48.28 80.82 -3.27
CA VAL A 163 -47.17 80.81 -2.28
C VAL A 163 -47.13 79.58 -1.36
N GLY A 164 -46.06 78.79 -1.23
CA GLY A 164 -44.63 78.91 -1.55
C GLY A 164 -43.86 78.22 -0.41
N GLY A 165 -42.71 77.60 -0.69
CA GLY A 165 -41.77 77.19 0.37
C GLY A 165 -41.21 75.77 0.25
N ALA A 166 -40.05 75.68 -0.41
CA ALA A 166 -39.15 74.54 -0.46
C ALA A 166 -38.32 74.41 0.86
N PRO A 167 -37.59 73.29 1.06
CA PRO A 167 -37.17 72.77 2.37
C PRO A 167 -35.69 73.06 2.71
N PRO A 168 -35.24 72.70 3.94
CA PRO A 168 -33.89 72.16 4.12
C PRO A 168 -33.95 70.79 4.83
N ALA A 169 -33.36 69.74 4.26
CA ALA A 169 -31.93 69.39 4.25
C ALA A 169 -31.55 68.42 5.39
N THR A 170 -31.40 67.16 5.00
CA THR A 170 -30.36 66.19 5.38
C THR A 170 -29.41 66.50 6.55
N ALA A 171 -29.32 65.56 7.50
CA ALA A 171 -28.03 65.12 8.05
C ALA A 171 -28.14 63.67 8.52
N ALA A 172 -27.42 62.79 7.83
CA ALA A 172 -27.29 61.37 8.11
C ALA A 172 -26.46 61.15 9.38
N GLY A 173 -27.00 60.37 10.31
CA GLY A 173 -26.26 59.81 11.43
C GLY A 173 -25.44 58.61 10.98
N ALA A 174 -24.13 58.65 11.25
CA ALA A 174 -23.27 57.48 11.30
C ALA A 174 -23.73 56.53 12.42
N PRO A 175 -23.54 55.21 12.26
CA PRO A 175 -22.63 54.57 13.22
C PRO A 175 -21.71 53.50 12.62
N SER A 176 -20.45 53.60 13.06
CA SER A 176 -19.71 52.53 13.75
C SER A 176 -19.37 51.23 13.01
N ALA A 177 -18.06 51.07 12.78
CA ALA A 177 -17.39 49.79 12.66
C ALA A 177 -17.52 48.93 13.93
N PRO A 178 -17.51 47.60 13.77
CA PRO A 178 -16.74 46.69 14.65
C PRO A 178 -15.75 45.92 13.75
N VAL A 179 -14.41 46.05 13.91
CA VAL A 179 -13.55 45.43 14.94
C VAL A 179 -14.06 44.08 15.44
N THR A 180 -13.24 43.05 15.22
CA THR A 180 -13.18 41.65 15.73
C THR A 180 -13.25 40.66 14.57
N GLY A 181 -12.44 39.61 14.48
CA GLY A 181 -11.41 39.01 15.32
C GLY A 181 -10.89 37.82 14.50
N ALA A 182 -9.59 37.54 14.53
CA ALA A 182 -9.04 36.44 15.33
C ALA A 182 -9.24 35.03 14.72
N GLY A 183 -8.14 34.30 14.62
CA GLY A 183 -8.10 32.85 14.41
C GLY A 183 -7.63 32.46 13.01
N GLY A 184 -6.57 31.70 12.83
CA GLY A 184 -5.73 31.00 13.78
C GLY A 184 -4.65 30.28 12.98
N ALA A 185 -3.44 30.29 13.52
CA ALA A 185 -2.37 29.44 13.05
C ALA A 185 -2.78 27.97 13.22
N LEU A 186 -2.69 27.18 12.15
CA LEU A 186 -2.39 25.77 12.28
C LEU A 186 -0.96 25.55 11.78
N LYS A 187 -0.09 25.20 12.72
CA LYS A 187 1.21 24.58 12.51
C LYS A 187 1.07 23.07 12.65
N ALA A 188 1.98 22.40 11.96
CA ALA A 188 2.35 20.98 11.99
C ALA A 188 1.43 20.05 11.18
#